data_AF-A0A2H6MWD2-F1
#
_entry.id   AF-A0A2H6MWD2-F1
#
_cell.length_a   1.000
_cell.length_b   1.000
_cell.length_c   1.000
_cell.angle_alpha   90.00
_cell.angle_beta   90.00
_cell.angle_gamma   90.00
#
_symmetry.space_group_name_H-M   'P 1'
#
loop_
_entity.id
_entity.type
_entity.pdbx_description
1 polymer ?
#
loop_
_entity_poly.entity_id
_entity_poly.type
_entity_poly.pdbx_seq_one_letter_code
_entity_poly.pdbx_strand_id
1 'polypeptide(L)'
;TRNHMDITTPPLPPIAPEVLRVAEHRHRRGLMYPFIYHVLTKGEIKVPVCIEDECNTELPPAVVLFRTSRQYVYGVLFSVAETQRRMERLAVRKRIPVETHPVIVKEWSAYK
;
A
#
# COMPACT_ATOMS: atom_id res chain seq x y z
N THR A 1 -14.66 16.81 -12.33
CA THR A 1 -14.32 15.39 -12.05
C THR A 1 -13.91 15.17 -10.59
N ARG A 2 -14.69 15.68 -9.63
CA ARG A 2 -14.31 15.75 -8.20
C ARG A 2 -14.68 14.51 -7.36
N ASN A 3 -15.40 13.54 -7.94
CA ASN A 3 -16.04 12.44 -7.19
C ASN A 3 -15.15 11.20 -6.98
N HIS A 4 -13.94 11.11 -7.55
CA HIS A 4 -13.02 9.98 -7.31
C HIS A 4 -12.08 10.22 -6.11
N MET A 5 -12.10 11.41 -5.52
CA MET A 5 -11.18 11.82 -4.44
C MET A 5 -11.67 11.45 -3.04
N ASP A 6 -12.99 11.29 -2.87
CA ASP A 6 -13.62 11.02 -1.57
C ASP A 6 -13.69 9.51 -1.27
N ILE A 7 -12.60 8.80 -1.56
CA ILE A 7 -12.44 7.44 -1.06
C ILE A 7 -11.96 7.56 0.40
N THR A 8 -12.91 7.43 1.32
CA THR A 8 -12.66 7.36 2.77
C THR A 8 -11.73 6.19 3.06
N THR A 9 -10.53 6.50 3.55
CA THR A 9 -9.58 5.49 4.00
C THR A 9 -10.21 4.72 5.17
N PRO A 10 -10.23 3.37 5.16
CA PRO A 10 -10.77 2.59 6.26
C PRO A 10 -9.98 2.88 7.55
N PRO A 11 -10.62 2.73 8.73
CA PRO A 11 -9.92 2.90 10.00
C PRO A 11 -8.74 1.94 10.10
N LEU A 12 -7.65 2.39 10.71
CA LEU A 12 -6.49 1.54 10.91
C LEU A 12 -6.88 0.34 11.79
N PRO A 13 -6.43 -0.88 11.44
CA PRO A 13 -6.61 -2.02 12.32
C PRO A 13 -5.89 -1.78 13.66
N PRO A 14 -6.38 -2.38 14.76
CA PRO A 14 -5.74 -2.24 16.06
C PRO A 14 -4.33 -2.85 16.02
N ILE A 15 -3.36 -2.11 16.54
CA ILE A 15 -1.95 -2.52 16.64
C ILE A 15 -1.56 -2.53 18.11
N ALA A 16 -0.87 -3.58 18.53
CA ALA A 16 -0.38 -3.69 19.90
C ALA A 16 0.57 -2.51 20.24
N PRO A 17 0.42 -1.86 21.41
CA PRO A 17 1.24 -0.70 21.78
C PRO A 17 2.76 -0.97 21.72
N GLU A 18 3.17 -2.18 22.09
CA GLU A 18 4.57 -2.59 22.04
C GLU A 18 5.15 -2.63 20.62
N VAL A 19 4.33 -3.01 19.63
CA VAL A 19 4.74 -3.01 18.22
C VAL A 19 5.01 -1.57 17.75
N LEU A 20 4.12 -0.64 18.13
CA LEU A 20 4.31 0.79 17.82
C LEU A 20 5.56 1.36 18.51
N ARG A 21 5.77 1.03 19.79
CA ARG A 21 6.94 1.48 20.57
C ARG A 21 8.25 1.00 19.94
N VAL A 22 8.33 -0.28 19.57
CA VAL A 22 9.52 -0.86 18.91
C VAL A 22 9.72 -0.26 17.52
N ALA A 23 8.65 -0.09 16.74
CA ALA A 23 8.71 0.49 15.41
C ALA A 23 9.19 1.95 15.45
N GLU A 24 8.68 2.76 16.37
CA GLU A 24 9.11 4.15 16.56
C GLU A 24 10.59 4.23 16.92
N HIS A 25 11.03 3.45 17.91
CA HIS A 25 12.44 3.43 18.34
C HIS A 25 13.38 3.05 17.19
N ARG A 26 13.04 2.01 16.42
CA ARG A 26 13.85 1.59 15.27
C ARG A 26 13.82 2.61 14.15
N HIS A 27 12.69 3.26 13.88
CA HIS A 27 12.56 4.30 12.87
C HIS A 27 13.45 5.50 13.19
N ARG A 28 13.40 6.02 14.42
CA ARG A 28 14.24 7.15 14.86
C ARG A 28 15.74 6.84 14.79
N ARG A 29 16.12 5.57 14.92
CA ARG A 29 17.53 5.12 14.85
C ARG A 29 17.97 4.65 13.46
N GLY A 30 17.08 4.67 12.46
CA GLY A 30 17.40 4.16 11.12
C GLY A 30 17.64 2.64 11.06
N LEU A 31 17.12 1.89 12.03
CA LEU A 31 17.32 0.43 12.16
C LEU A 31 16.19 -0.39 11.52
N MET A 32 15.40 0.25 10.66
CA MET A 32 14.21 -0.34 10.04
C MET A 32 13.89 0.40 8.74
N TYR A 33 13.24 -0.29 7.81
CA TYR A 33 12.80 0.30 6.56
C TYR A 33 11.88 1.53 6.81
N PRO A 34 12.08 2.67 6.10
CA PRO A 34 11.43 3.93 6.44
C PRO A 34 9.90 3.88 6.48
N PHE A 35 9.29 3.07 5.61
CA PHE A 35 7.84 3.00 5.50
C PHE A 35 7.15 2.11 6.54
N ILE A 36 7.87 1.31 7.33
CA ILE A 36 7.22 0.39 8.29
C ILE A 36 6.47 1.18 9.37
N TYR A 37 7.12 2.17 10.00
CA TYR A 37 6.46 3.00 11.01
C TYR A 37 5.32 3.83 10.41
N HIS A 38 5.48 4.29 9.17
CA HIS A 38 4.44 5.02 8.46
C HIS A 38 3.20 4.16 8.19
N VAL A 39 3.37 2.92 7.71
CA VAL A 39 2.27 1.97 7.50
C VAL A 39 1.52 1.70 8.80
N LEU A 40 2.24 1.48 9.90
CA LEU A 40 1.63 1.19 11.20
C LEU A 40 0.83 2.38 11.77
N THR A 41 1.19 3.61 11.41
CA THR A 41 0.56 4.82 11.99
C THR A 41 -0.42 5.51 11.06
N LYS A 42 -0.30 5.31 9.73
CA LYS A 42 -1.12 5.96 8.70
C LYS A 42 -1.92 5.00 7.82
N GLY A 43 -1.58 3.71 7.81
CA GLY A 43 -2.28 2.71 6.99
C GLY A 43 -2.09 2.89 5.48
N GLU A 44 -1.15 3.73 5.06
CA GLU A 44 -0.87 4.03 3.65
C GLU A 44 0.64 4.00 3.36
N ILE A 45 0.99 3.76 2.09
CA ILE A 45 2.35 3.93 1.57
C ILE A 45 2.27 4.93 0.44
N LYS A 46 3.05 6.00 0.53
CA LYS A 46 3.25 6.93 -0.59
C LYS A 46 4.52 6.55 -1.30
N VAL A 47 4.37 5.97 -2.48
CA VAL A 47 5.49 5.77 -3.40
C VAL A 47 5.71 7.10 -4.11
N PRO A 48 6.89 7.74 -3.98
CA PRO A 48 7.15 8.99 -4.67
C PRO A 48 7.05 8.76 -6.19
N VAL A 49 6.40 9.69 -6.88
CA VAL A 49 6.44 9.77 -8.34
C VAL A 49 7.39 10.91 -8.67
N CYS A 50 8.41 10.65 -9.48
CA CYS A 50 9.24 11.70 -10.03
C CYS A 50 8.52 12.26 -11.26
N ILE A 51 8.50 13.59 -11.41
CA ILE A 51 8.17 14.20 -12.70
C ILE A 51 9.35 13.84 -13.61
N GLU A 52 9.08 12.99 -14.61
CA GLU A 52 10.08 12.64 -15.61
C GLU A 52 10.12 13.74 -16.66
N ASP A 53 11.32 14.27 -16.91
CA ASP A 53 11.60 15.00 -18.15
C ASP A 53 11.98 13.94 -19.20
N GLU A 54 11.13 13.76 -20.21
CA GLU A 54 11.34 12.79 -21.29
C GLU A 54 12.65 13.05 -22.07
N CYS A 55 13.22 14.26 -21.96
CA CYS A 55 14.49 14.64 -22.58
C CYS A 55 15.71 14.43 -21.66
N ASN A 56 15.53 14.07 -20.39
CA ASN A 56 16.64 13.88 -19.46
C ASN A 56 17.30 12.50 -19.66
N THR A 57 18.54 12.50 -20.15
CA THR A 57 19.33 11.29 -20.40
C THR A 57 20.24 10.89 -19.23
N GLU A 58 20.36 11.73 -18.20
CA GLU A 58 21.26 11.49 -17.06
C GLU A 58 20.71 10.49 -16.05
N LEU A 59 19.37 10.38 -15.95
CA LEU A 59 18.70 9.49 -15.02
C LEU A 59 17.81 8.48 -15.77
N PRO A 60 17.73 7.22 -15.32
CA PRO A 60 16.77 6.28 -15.87
C PRO A 60 15.32 6.77 -15.67
N PRO A 61 14.39 6.41 -16.57
CA PRO A 61 12.96 6.67 -16.38
C PRO A 61 12.49 6.18 -15.01
N ALA A 62 11.64 6.93 -14.32
CA ALA A 62 11.12 6.58 -13.00
C ALA A 62 10.30 5.28 -13.04
N VAL A 63 9.69 4.92 -14.17
CA VAL A 63 9.10 3.57 -14.36
C VAL A 63 10.14 2.46 -14.16
N VAL A 64 11.40 2.67 -14.58
CA VAL A 64 12.50 1.73 -14.37
C VAL A 64 12.98 1.79 -12.92
N LEU A 65 13.18 3.00 -12.38
CA LEU A 65 13.64 3.19 -10.99
C LEU A 65 12.69 2.55 -9.96
N PHE A 66 11.38 2.74 -10.14
CA PHE A 66 10.36 2.24 -9.21
C PHE A 66 9.84 0.85 -9.56
N ARG A 67 10.37 0.19 -10.61
CA ARG A 67 9.88 -1.11 -11.07
C ARG A 67 9.85 -2.14 -9.95
N THR A 68 10.95 -2.30 -9.22
CA THR A 68 11.06 -3.30 -8.14
C THR A 68 10.06 -3.02 -7.02
N SER A 69 9.92 -1.77 -6.60
CA SER A 69 8.93 -1.36 -5.59
C SER A 69 7.50 -1.66 -6.05
N ARG A 70 7.16 -1.35 -7.31
CA ARG A 70 5.85 -1.65 -7.90
C ARG A 70 5.58 -3.15 -7.94
N GLN A 71 6.57 -3.95 -8.34
CA GLN A 71 6.46 -5.41 -8.36
C GLN A 71 6.16 -5.99 -6.96
N TYR A 72 6.83 -5.49 -5.91
CA TYR A 72 6.53 -5.92 -4.54
C TYR A 72 5.12 -5.52 -4.11
N VAL A 73 4.69 -4.28 -4.39
CA VAL A 73 3.33 -3.83 -4.07
C VAL A 73 2.30 -4.69 -4.80
N TYR A 74 2.49 -4.96 -6.09
CA TYR A 74 1.60 -5.84 -6.85
C TYR A 74 1.61 -7.28 -6.33
N GLY A 75 2.76 -7.81 -5.90
CA GLY A 75 2.84 -9.13 -5.28
C GLY A 75 2.01 -9.23 -3.99
N VAL A 76 2.05 -8.19 -3.15
CA VAL A 76 1.21 -8.10 -1.94
C VAL A 76 -0.26 -8.02 -2.30
N LEU A 77 -0.63 -7.10 -3.21
CA LEU A 77 -2.02 -6.93 -3.65
C LEU A 77 -2.60 -8.20 -4.27
N PHE A 78 -1.82 -8.89 -5.11
CA PHE A 78 -2.20 -10.16 -5.69
C PHE A 78 -2.44 -11.23 -4.62
N SER A 79 -1.53 -11.35 -3.65
CA SER A 79 -1.66 -12.30 -2.54
C SER A 79 -2.90 -12.02 -1.67
N VAL A 80 -3.21 -10.74 -1.44
CA VAL A 80 -4.43 -10.33 -0.73
C VAL A 80 -5.66 -10.72 -1.53
N ALA A 81 -5.71 -10.43 -2.83
CA ALA A 81 -6.84 -10.78 -3.69
C ALA A 81 -7.07 -12.29 -3.75
N GLU A 82 -6.01 -13.10 -3.85
CA GLU A 82 -6.10 -14.57 -3.79
C GLU A 82 -6.66 -15.06 -2.45
N THR A 83 -6.20 -14.47 -1.35
CA THR A 83 -6.69 -14.81 -0.01
C THR A 83 -8.18 -14.47 0.14
N GLN A 84 -8.60 -13.28 -0.32
CA GLN A 84 -10.00 -12.86 -0.33
C GLN A 84 -10.86 -13.83 -1.15
N ARG A 85 -10.45 -14.15 -2.39
CA ARG A 85 -11.14 -15.14 -3.24
C ARG A 85 -11.28 -16.51 -2.57
N ARG A 86 -10.25 -16.96 -1.84
CA ARG A 86 -10.31 -18.23 -1.10
C ARG A 86 -11.31 -18.17 0.06
N MET A 87 -11.33 -17.07 0.81
CA MET A 87 -12.28 -16.86 1.91
C MET A 87 -13.72 -16.80 1.40
N GLU A 88 -13.97 -16.10 0.29
CA GLU A 88 -15.28 -16.03 -0.35
C GLU A 88 -15.80 -17.42 -0.75
N ARG A 89 -14.98 -18.24 -1.39
CA ARG A 89 -15.36 -19.63 -1.75
C ARG A 89 -15.72 -20.46 -0.51
N LEU A 90 -14.95 -20.33 0.57
CA LEU A 90 -15.21 -21.04 1.82
C LEU A 90 -16.51 -20.57 2.49
N ALA A 91 -16.76 -19.27 2.47
CA ALA A 91 -17.94 -18.67 3.04
C ALA A 91 -19.22 -19.05 2.27
N VAL A 92 -19.17 -19.08 0.93
CA VAL A 92 -20.26 -19.61 0.09
C VAL A 92 -20.56 -21.07 0.48
N ARG A 93 -19.51 -21.90 0.62
CA ARG A 93 -19.67 -23.31 1.01
C ARG A 93 -20.26 -23.46 2.41
N LYS A 94 -19.89 -22.61 3.35
CA LYS A 94 -20.33 -22.68 4.76
C LYS A 94 -21.57 -21.85 5.07
N ARG A 95 -22.07 -21.05 4.12
CA ARG A 95 -23.15 -20.06 4.30
C ARG A 95 -22.88 -19.09 5.47
N ILE A 96 -21.64 -18.63 5.59
CA ILE A 96 -21.20 -17.68 6.61
C ILE A 96 -20.95 -16.32 5.93
N PRO A 97 -21.21 -15.18 6.58
CA PRO A 97 -20.79 -13.87 6.06
C PRO A 97 -19.27 -13.80 5.82
N VAL A 98 -18.87 -13.16 4.73
CA VAL A 98 -17.47 -12.83 4.45
C VAL A 98 -17.18 -11.44 4.99
N GLU A 99 -16.22 -11.32 5.89
CA GLU A 99 -15.67 -10.02 6.28
C GLU A 99 -14.28 -9.90 5.65
N THR A 100 -14.16 -9.09 4.59
CA THR A 100 -12.88 -8.78 3.94
C THR A 100 -12.49 -7.35 4.25
N HIS A 101 -11.20 -7.16 4.52
CA HIS A 101 -10.65 -5.82 4.71
C HIS A 101 -10.49 -5.17 3.32
N PRO A 102 -11.15 -4.03 3.06
CA PRO A 102 -11.05 -3.36 1.77
C PRO A 102 -9.63 -2.84 1.59
N VAL A 103 -9.01 -3.14 0.43
CA VAL A 103 -7.74 -2.56 0.03
C VAL A 103 -8.01 -1.49 -1.03
N ILE A 104 -7.54 -0.28 -0.76
CA ILE A 104 -7.79 0.88 -1.62
C ILE A 104 -6.49 1.25 -2.32
N VAL A 105 -6.51 1.24 -3.65
CA VAL A 105 -5.39 1.67 -4.49
C VAL A 105 -5.76 3.02 -5.09
N LYS A 106 -5.02 4.07 -4.72
CA LYS A 106 -5.16 5.42 -5.29
C LYS A 106 -4.04 5.64 -6.29
N GLU A 107 -4.36 5.56 -7.58
CA GLU A 107 -3.41 5.91 -8.65
C GLU A 107 -3.51 7.40 -8.95
N TRP A 108 -2.36 8.05 -9.04
CA TRP A 108 -2.25 9.46 -9.44
C TRP A 108 -1.49 9.51 -10.76
N SER A 109 -2.19 9.85 -11.85
CA SER A 109 -1.56 10.19 -13.13
C SER A 109 -1.48 11.71 -13.24
N ALA A 110 -0.28 12.23 -13.53
CA ALA A 110 -0.07 13.65 -13.82
C ALA A 110 -0.32 13.98 -15.30
N TYR A 111 -1.21 13.25 -15.96
CA TYR A 111 -1.57 13.51 -17.36
C TYR A 111 -2.91 14.26 -17.41
N LYS A 112 -2.97 15.28 -18.27
CA LYS A 112 -4.21 15.98 -18.62
C LYS A 112 -5.12 15.08 -19.45
#